data_AF-A0A7S0T4M7-F1
#
_entry.id   AF-A0A7S0T4M7-F1
#
_cell.length_a   1.000
_cell.length_b   1.000
_cell.length_c   1.000
_cell.angle_alpha   90.00
_cell.angle_beta   90.00
_cell.angle_gamma   90.00
#
_symmetry.space_group_name_H-M   'P 1'
#
loop_
_entity.id
_entity.type
_entity.pdbx_description
1 polymer ?
#
loop_
_entity_poly.entity_id
_entity_poly.type
_entity_poly.pdbx_seq_one_letter_code
_entity_poly.pdbx_strand_id
1 'polypeptide(L)'
;AATASSAQRSQSLAAAALEDRAAVVLAAEAMLAIYWTRPGRAGAEEEQQIDPKRLAVLLRPVVDAAPGRDEIYSDCDWPMDPTARIAVEHSIPYWMSARFVAQYGPVSAAALAAAILVPGPVTVRRNRRLCFSAGALIDALAAEGVEAVALARVVGARGPRALSAGAPDALVLAAGRPRCGIFGLETYHQGLFEVQDAGSQCIAQAVAEAVRTMEAADNWRVHGEGGARSG
;
A
#
# COMPACT_ATOMS: atom_id res chain seq x y z
N ALA A 1 34.69 21.29 43.16
CA ALA A 1 34.72 21.12 41.69
C ALA A 1 33.88 19.93 41.19
N ALA A 2 33.80 18.80 41.92
CA ALA A 2 33.08 17.59 41.45
C ALA A 2 31.53 17.68 41.48
N THR A 3 30.93 18.56 42.27
CA THR A 3 29.46 18.69 42.43
C THR A 3 28.78 19.51 41.33
N ALA A 4 29.50 20.41 40.66
CA ALA A 4 28.95 21.22 39.55
C ALA A 4 28.70 20.36 38.29
N SER A 5 29.53 19.34 38.07
CA SER A 5 29.46 18.47 36.89
C SER A 5 28.24 17.53 36.89
N SER A 6 27.80 17.04 38.07
CA SER A 6 26.61 16.19 38.15
C SER A 6 25.33 17.00 37.96
N ALA A 7 25.26 18.21 38.51
CA ALA A 7 24.12 19.11 38.35
C ALA A 7 23.92 19.54 36.89
N GLN A 8 25.00 19.83 36.17
CA GLN A 8 24.97 20.14 34.73
C GLN A 8 24.52 18.93 33.89
N ARG A 9 24.95 17.71 34.25
CA ARG A 9 24.46 16.48 33.61
C ARG A 9 22.97 16.24 33.84
N SER A 10 22.49 16.42 35.07
CA SER A 10 21.07 16.26 35.40
C SER A 10 20.20 17.29 34.69
N GLN A 11 20.65 18.54 34.56
CA GLN A 11 19.95 19.58 33.81
C GLN A 11 19.92 19.30 32.30
N SER A 12 21.02 18.80 31.73
CA SER A 12 21.08 18.40 30.32
C SER A 12 20.15 17.22 30.00
N LEU A 13 20.07 16.23 30.88
CA LEU A 13 19.16 15.09 30.72
C LEU A 13 17.69 15.49 30.89
N ALA A 14 17.40 16.40 31.81
CA ALA A 14 16.04 16.94 32.00
C ALA A 14 15.59 17.79 30.80
N ALA A 15 16.49 18.57 30.20
CA ALA A 15 16.21 19.35 28.99
C ALA A 15 15.93 18.43 27.78
N ALA A 16 16.75 17.39 27.57
CA ALA A 16 16.54 16.41 26.50
C ALA A 16 15.22 15.63 26.68
N ALA A 17 14.85 15.28 27.93
CA ALA A 17 13.57 14.63 28.22
C ALA A 17 12.36 15.58 28.04
N LEU A 18 12.56 16.89 28.19
CA LEU A 18 11.54 17.90 27.93
C LEU A 18 11.33 18.13 26.43
N GLU A 19 12.42 18.13 25.65
CA GLU A 19 12.40 18.15 24.18
C GLU A 19 11.66 16.92 23.62
N ASP A 20 11.88 15.74 24.20
CA ASP A 20 11.20 14.50 23.81
C ASP A 20 9.68 14.57 24.10
N ARG A 21 9.29 15.15 25.23
CA ARG A 21 7.86 15.39 25.55
C ARG A 21 7.22 16.44 24.63
N ALA A 22 7.94 17.51 24.31
CA ALA A 22 7.47 18.53 23.39
C ALA A 22 7.27 17.97 21.98
N ALA A 23 8.16 17.08 21.52
CA ALA A 23 8.03 16.37 20.26
C ALA A 23 6.80 15.46 20.22
N VAL A 24 6.51 14.74 21.30
CA VAL A 24 5.30 13.90 21.43
C VAL A 24 4.02 14.73 21.41
N VAL A 25 3.98 15.87 22.10
CA VAL A 25 2.84 16.79 22.11
C VAL A 25 2.61 17.39 20.72
N LEU A 26 3.67 17.85 20.07
CA LEU A 26 3.60 18.36 18.69
C LEU A 26 3.08 17.29 17.74
N ALA A 27 3.58 16.05 17.81
CA ALA A 27 3.08 14.95 16.98
C ALA A 27 1.59 14.64 17.23
N ALA A 28 1.13 14.73 18.49
CA ALA A 28 -0.28 14.51 18.85
C ALA A 28 -1.19 15.64 18.34
N GLU A 29 -0.80 16.90 18.51
CA GLU A 29 -1.52 18.06 17.96
C GLU A 29 -1.62 17.97 16.44
N ALA A 30 -0.54 17.55 15.81
CA ALA A 30 -0.42 17.39 14.38
C ALA A 30 -1.35 16.27 13.86
N MET A 31 -1.41 15.12 14.56
CA MET A 31 -2.37 14.04 14.27
C MET A 31 -3.83 14.48 14.45
N LEU A 32 -4.12 15.29 15.46
CA LEU A 32 -5.45 15.88 15.65
C LEU A 32 -5.80 16.84 14.50
N ALA A 33 -4.89 17.72 14.10
CA ALA A 33 -5.09 18.62 12.97
C ALA A 33 -5.40 17.87 11.66
N ILE A 34 -4.74 16.74 11.39
CA ILE A 34 -5.05 15.89 10.23
C ILE A 34 -6.44 15.23 10.35
N TYR A 35 -6.81 14.78 11.54
CA TYR A 35 -8.10 14.12 11.76
C TYR A 35 -9.28 15.07 11.46
N TRP A 36 -9.14 16.35 11.83
CA TRP A 36 -10.17 17.37 11.65
C TRP A 36 -10.21 17.98 10.24
N THR A 37 -9.12 17.90 9.47
CA THR A 37 -9.06 18.42 8.08
C THR A 37 -9.56 17.44 7.01
N ARG A 38 -10.00 16.23 7.38
CA ARG A 38 -10.54 15.26 6.41
C ARG A 38 -11.88 15.74 5.82
N PRO A 39 -12.01 15.83 4.48
CA PRO A 39 -13.26 16.23 3.85
C PRO A 39 -14.38 15.23 4.18
N GLY A 40 -15.55 15.76 4.58
CA GLY A 40 -16.75 14.98 4.91
C GLY A 40 -17.05 14.80 6.41
N ARG A 41 -16.28 15.42 7.33
CA ARG A 41 -16.54 15.38 8.78
C ARG A 41 -16.77 16.71 9.47
N ALA A 42 -16.41 17.84 8.85
CA ALA A 42 -16.70 19.15 9.40
C ALA A 42 -18.10 19.60 8.98
N GLY A 43 -18.99 19.77 9.96
CA GLY A 43 -20.07 20.74 9.83
C GLY A 43 -19.40 22.08 9.54
N ALA A 44 -19.76 22.68 8.41
CA ALA A 44 -19.34 24.02 8.06
C ALA A 44 -19.74 24.96 9.19
N GLU A 45 -18.78 25.56 9.90
CA GLU A 45 -18.89 26.92 10.47
C GLU A 45 -17.68 27.40 11.29
N GLU A 46 -16.67 26.57 11.60
CA GLU A 46 -15.43 27.08 12.23
C GLU A 46 -14.19 26.72 11.42
N GLU A 47 -13.89 27.56 10.44
CA GLU A 47 -12.60 27.61 9.75
C GLU A 47 -11.56 28.27 10.69
N GLN A 48 -11.22 27.60 11.79
CA GLN A 48 -10.09 28.01 12.62
C GLN A 48 -8.82 27.82 11.78
N GLN A 49 -8.17 28.94 11.51
CA GLN A 49 -7.01 29.11 10.65
C GLN A 49 -5.82 28.31 11.21
N ILE A 50 -5.68 27.05 10.80
CA ILE A 50 -4.54 26.21 11.15
C ILE A 50 -3.30 26.77 10.43
N ASP A 51 -2.23 27.04 11.20
CA ASP A 51 -0.95 27.53 10.67
C ASP A 51 -0.38 26.54 9.63
N PRO A 52 -0.24 26.95 8.35
CA PRO A 52 0.30 26.11 7.29
C PRO A 52 1.71 25.57 7.58
N LYS A 53 2.52 26.30 8.38
CA LYS A 53 3.87 25.86 8.77
C LYS A 53 3.83 24.69 9.74
N ARG A 54 2.79 24.59 10.58
CA ARG A 54 2.53 23.44 11.45
C ARG A 54 2.01 22.23 10.67
N LEU A 55 1.38 22.48 9.52
CA LEU A 55 0.87 21.46 8.60
C LEU A 55 1.96 20.86 7.69
N ALA A 56 3.07 21.57 7.47
CA ALA A 56 4.18 21.13 6.63
C ALA A 56 4.91 19.88 7.18
N VAL A 57 4.88 19.70 8.50
CA VAL A 57 5.37 18.49 9.19
C VAL A 57 4.42 17.28 8.95
N LEU A 58 3.23 17.51 8.38
CA LEU A 58 2.10 16.59 8.41
C LEU A 58 1.69 15.99 7.06
N LEU A 59 2.60 15.24 6.45
CA LEU A 59 2.32 14.34 5.32
C LEU A 59 2.21 15.04 3.96
N ARG A 60 2.95 14.50 2.99
CA ARG A 60 2.82 14.74 1.55
C ARG A 60 1.37 14.94 1.05
N PRO A 61 0.39 14.05 1.35
CA PRO A 61 -0.99 14.24 0.88
C PRO A 61 -1.72 15.48 1.42
N VAL A 62 -1.35 16.01 2.59
CA VAL A 62 -1.95 17.23 3.13
C VAL A 62 -1.32 18.46 2.50
N VAL A 63 0.00 18.45 2.31
CA VAL A 63 0.74 19.52 1.63
C VAL A 63 0.39 19.59 0.14
N ASP A 64 0.24 18.45 -0.53
CA ASP A 64 -0.15 18.38 -1.96
C ASP A 64 -1.56 18.95 -2.21
N ALA A 65 -2.43 18.95 -1.19
CA ALA A 65 -3.78 19.52 -1.26
C ALA A 65 -3.85 21.00 -0.80
N ALA A 66 -2.76 21.56 -0.25
CA ALA A 66 -2.75 22.91 0.30
C ALA A 66 -2.45 23.98 -0.78
N PRO A 67 -3.15 25.13 -0.76
CA PRO A 67 -2.75 26.29 -1.54
C PRO A 67 -1.39 26.80 -1.05
N GLY A 68 -0.47 27.14 -1.96
CA GLY A 68 0.89 27.59 -1.62
C GLY A 68 1.89 26.47 -1.31
N ARG A 69 1.59 25.21 -1.66
CA ARG A 69 2.47 24.04 -1.41
C ARG A 69 3.95 24.28 -1.75
N ASP A 70 4.23 24.99 -2.84
CA ASP A 70 5.59 25.16 -3.36
C ASP A 70 6.41 26.08 -2.43
N GLU A 71 5.75 27.03 -1.75
CA GLU A 71 6.32 27.92 -0.73
C GLU A 71 6.48 27.19 0.62
N ILE A 72 5.57 26.28 0.94
CA ILE A 72 5.64 25.45 2.15
C ILE A 72 6.82 24.47 2.08
N TYR A 73 7.04 23.85 0.92
CA TYR A 73 8.17 22.95 0.71
C TYR A 73 9.52 23.68 0.71
N SER A 74 9.59 24.95 0.26
CA SER A 74 10.82 25.74 0.23
C SER A 74 11.27 26.26 1.60
N ASP A 75 10.32 26.50 2.51
CA ASP A 75 10.59 27.12 3.81
C ASP A 75 10.83 26.10 4.95
N CYS A 76 10.75 24.80 4.67
CA CYS A 76 10.97 23.74 5.66
C CYS A 76 12.42 23.26 5.68
N ASP A 77 13.01 23.18 6.88
CA ASP A 77 14.30 22.53 7.12
C ASP A 77 14.16 21.00 7.00
N TRP A 78 14.24 20.49 5.77
CA TRP A 78 14.16 19.06 5.49
C TRP A 78 15.43 18.31 5.95
N PRO A 79 15.30 17.08 6.48
CA PRO A 79 16.46 16.26 6.77
C PRO A 79 17.30 15.99 5.52
N MET A 80 18.63 16.13 5.64
CA MET A 80 19.58 15.83 4.57
C MET A 80 19.87 14.33 4.46
N ASP A 81 19.76 13.58 5.56
CA ASP A 81 19.84 12.13 5.54
C ASP A 81 18.63 11.55 4.78
N PRO A 82 18.84 10.77 3.71
CA PRO A 82 17.74 10.20 2.92
C PRO A 82 16.77 9.36 3.74
N THR A 83 17.27 8.65 4.78
CA THR A 83 16.42 7.80 5.62
C THR A 83 15.46 8.63 6.46
N ALA A 84 15.99 9.65 7.15
CA ALA A 84 15.19 10.61 7.91
C ALA A 84 14.23 11.38 7.01
N ARG A 85 14.67 11.77 5.81
CA ARG A 85 13.81 12.47 4.84
C ARG A 85 12.61 11.63 4.44
N ILE A 86 12.82 10.38 4.02
CA ILE A 86 11.74 9.44 3.65
C ILE A 86 10.76 9.22 4.81
N ALA A 87 11.28 9.10 6.04
CA ALA A 87 10.46 8.90 7.23
C ALA A 87 9.52 10.09 7.47
N VAL A 88 10.04 11.32 7.38
CA VAL A 88 9.23 12.55 7.53
C VAL A 88 8.26 12.71 6.36
N GLU A 89 8.77 12.64 5.13
CA GLU A 89 8.02 12.90 3.90
C GLU A 89 6.81 11.97 3.72
N HIS A 90 6.99 10.68 4.06
CA HIS A 90 5.94 9.67 3.95
C HIS A 90 5.32 9.30 5.30
N SER A 91 5.68 10.00 6.38
CA SER A 91 5.24 9.75 7.76
C SER A 91 5.24 8.26 8.14
N ILE A 92 6.32 7.58 7.77
CA ILE A 92 6.59 6.22 8.22
C ILE A 92 7.63 6.25 9.35
N PRO A 93 7.62 5.28 10.28
CA PRO A 93 8.62 5.23 11.33
C PRO A 93 10.04 5.18 10.76
N TYR A 94 10.99 5.90 11.37
CA TYR A 94 12.39 5.94 10.92
C TYR A 94 12.99 4.54 10.72
N TRP A 95 12.74 3.62 11.65
CA TRP A 95 13.25 2.25 11.56
C TRP A 95 12.73 1.51 10.31
N MET A 96 11.52 1.83 9.83
CA MET A 96 10.93 1.23 8.64
C MET A 96 11.56 1.82 7.37
N SER A 97 11.75 3.14 7.34
CA SER A 97 12.51 3.83 6.29
C SER A 97 13.94 3.26 6.19
N ALA A 98 14.63 3.10 7.32
CA ALA A 98 15.98 2.55 7.37
C ALA A 98 16.06 1.14 6.77
N ARG A 99 15.07 0.29 7.04
CA ARG A 99 14.97 -1.05 6.45
C ARG A 99 14.75 -0.99 4.94
N PHE A 100 13.87 -0.10 4.47
CA PHE A 100 13.65 0.06 3.03
C PHE A 100 14.91 0.56 2.31
N VAL A 101 15.61 1.55 2.87
CA VAL A 101 16.85 2.07 2.31
C VAL A 101 17.92 0.99 2.28
N ALA A 102 18.08 0.21 3.36
CA ALA A 102 19.05 -0.87 3.44
C ALA A 102 18.79 -1.98 2.40
N GLN A 103 17.52 -2.29 2.11
CA GLN A 103 17.15 -3.37 1.21
C GLN A 103 17.07 -2.95 -0.27
N TYR A 104 16.57 -1.74 -0.56
CA TYR A 104 16.23 -1.31 -1.92
C TYR A 104 16.98 -0.06 -2.39
N GLY A 105 17.77 0.56 -1.52
CA GLY A 105 18.38 1.87 -1.76
C GLY A 105 17.37 3.03 -1.63
N PRO A 106 17.86 4.28 -1.53
CA PRO A 106 17.04 5.44 -1.18
C PRO A 106 15.93 5.75 -2.21
N VAL A 107 16.23 5.62 -3.51
CA VAL A 107 15.26 5.94 -4.58
C VAL A 107 14.07 4.97 -4.55
N SER A 108 14.34 3.67 -4.52
CA SER A 108 13.29 2.64 -4.48
C SER A 108 12.55 2.63 -3.13
N ALA A 109 13.26 2.94 -2.03
CA ALA A 109 12.66 3.07 -0.71
C ALA A 109 11.62 4.19 -0.65
N ALA A 110 11.94 5.36 -1.21
CA ALA A 110 11.00 6.47 -1.33
C ALA A 110 9.77 6.08 -2.18
N ALA A 111 9.99 5.41 -3.32
CA ALA A 111 8.89 4.95 -4.16
C ALA A 111 7.98 3.92 -3.45
N LEU A 112 8.56 3.02 -2.66
CA LEU A 112 7.81 2.06 -1.85
C LEU A 112 7.04 2.75 -0.72
N ALA A 113 7.69 3.68 -0.01
CA ALA A 113 7.07 4.48 1.05
C ALA A 113 5.89 5.31 0.52
N ALA A 114 6.01 5.88 -0.69
CA ALA A 114 4.91 6.55 -1.36
C ALA A 114 3.77 5.58 -1.70
N ALA A 115 4.08 4.38 -2.21
CA ALA A 115 3.07 3.40 -2.64
C ALA A 115 2.21 2.87 -1.48
N ILE A 116 2.79 2.65 -0.29
CA ILE A 116 2.05 2.13 0.87
C ILE A 116 1.06 3.14 1.48
N LEU A 117 1.19 4.43 1.15
CA LEU A 117 0.26 5.47 1.58
C LEU A 117 -1.00 5.56 0.70
N VAL A 118 -0.98 4.92 -0.46
CA VAL A 118 -2.12 4.90 -1.38
C VAL A 118 -3.02 3.71 -1.02
N PRO A 119 -4.34 3.91 -0.92
CA PRO A 119 -5.27 2.79 -0.76
C PRO A 119 -5.04 1.73 -1.86
N GLY A 120 -4.87 0.48 -1.44
CA GLY A 120 -4.68 -0.62 -2.36
C GLY A 120 -5.91 -0.82 -3.27
N PRO A 121 -5.72 -1.30 -4.51
CA PRO A 121 -6.83 -1.59 -5.40
C PRO A 121 -7.72 -2.70 -4.83
N VAL A 122 -9.03 -2.58 -5.00
CA VAL A 122 -9.97 -3.66 -4.66
C VAL A 122 -9.87 -4.72 -5.74
N THR A 123 -9.35 -5.88 -5.37
CA THR A 123 -9.13 -7.01 -6.27
C THR A 123 -9.96 -8.21 -5.86
N VAL A 124 -10.41 -8.94 -6.88
CA VAL A 124 -11.18 -10.18 -6.74
C VAL A 124 -10.53 -11.29 -7.55
N ARG A 125 -10.68 -12.52 -7.09
CA ARG A 125 -10.28 -13.71 -7.84
C ARG A 125 -11.53 -14.36 -8.43
N ARG A 126 -11.55 -14.53 -9.74
CA ARG A 126 -12.60 -15.29 -10.43
C ARG A 126 -12.56 -16.76 -10.00
N ASN A 127 -13.73 -17.29 -9.66
CA ASN A 127 -13.90 -18.72 -9.44
C ASN A 127 -14.08 -19.45 -10.77
N ARG A 128 -13.00 -20.04 -11.30
CA ARG A 128 -13.01 -20.73 -12.60
C ARG A 128 -13.99 -21.91 -12.69
N ARG A 129 -14.37 -22.49 -11.54
CA ARG A 129 -15.32 -23.61 -11.49
C ARG A 129 -16.75 -23.17 -11.77
N LEU A 130 -17.10 -21.94 -11.39
CA LEU A 130 -18.46 -21.39 -11.50
C LEU A 130 -18.57 -20.32 -12.59
N CYS A 131 -17.48 -19.64 -12.93
CA CYS A 131 -17.45 -18.58 -13.95
C CYS A 131 -16.39 -18.87 -15.02
N PHE A 132 -16.86 -19.22 -16.22
CA PHE A 132 -16.02 -19.77 -17.29
C PHE A 132 -15.00 -18.79 -17.88
N SER A 133 -15.26 -17.47 -17.89
CA SER A 133 -14.33 -16.47 -18.41
C SER A 133 -14.28 -15.20 -17.55
N ALA A 134 -13.18 -14.44 -17.63
CA ALA A 134 -13.09 -13.12 -17.02
C ALA A 134 -14.11 -12.14 -17.62
N GLY A 135 -14.40 -12.26 -18.93
CA GLY A 135 -15.43 -11.45 -19.59
C GLY A 135 -16.82 -11.70 -19.00
N ALA A 136 -17.19 -12.97 -18.77
CA ALA A 136 -18.48 -13.30 -18.16
C ALA A 136 -18.62 -12.72 -16.75
N LEU A 137 -17.55 -12.72 -15.94
CA LEU A 137 -17.57 -12.08 -14.63
C LEU A 137 -17.69 -10.55 -14.74
N ILE A 138 -17.00 -9.92 -15.69
CA ILE A 138 -17.09 -8.48 -15.93
C ILE A 138 -18.52 -8.10 -16.33
N ASP A 139 -19.13 -8.83 -17.26
CA ASP A 139 -20.49 -8.57 -17.72
C ASP A 139 -21.52 -8.74 -16.59
N ALA A 140 -21.33 -9.77 -15.74
CA ALA A 140 -22.19 -10.01 -14.58
C ALA A 140 -22.05 -8.90 -13.51
N LEU A 141 -20.82 -8.47 -13.22
CA LEU A 141 -20.56 -7.34 -12.32
C LEU A 141 -21.14 -6.02 -12.87
N ALA A 142 -21.03 -5.81 -14.19
CA ALA A 142 -21.61 -4.63 -14.84
C ALA A 142 -23.14 -4.59 -14.75
N ALA A 143 -23.81 -5.75 -14.82
CA ALA A 143 -25.25 -5.86 -14.59
C ALA A 143 -25.67 -5.45 -13.17
N GLU A 144 -24.75 -5.57 -12.20
CA GLU A 144 -24.92 -5.08 -10.81
C GLU A 144 -24.40 -3.65 -10.61
N GLY A 145 -24.01 -2.96 -11.69
CA GLY A 145 -23.49 -1.59 -11.64
C GLY A 145 -22.06 -1.49 -11.10
N VAL A 146 -21.28 -2.58 -11.15
CA VAL A 146 -19.88 -2.63 -10.72
C VAL A 146 -18.96 -2.71 -11.93
N GLU A 147 -18.14 -1.68 -12.12
CA GLU A 147 -17.13 -1.68 -13.17
C GLU A 147 -15.91 -2.50 -12.74
N ALA A 148 -15.56 -3.51 -13.54
CA ALA A 148 -14.42 -4.37 -13.30
C ALA A 148 -13.54 -4.52 -14.55
N VAL A 149 -12.23 -4.61 -14.34
CA VAL A 149 -11.25 -4.78 -15.41
C VAL A 149 -10.30 -5.92 -15.03
N ALA A 150 -10.02 -6.81 -15.98
CA ALA A 150 -9.00 -7.84 -15.78
C ALA A 150 -7.65 -7.18 -15.46
N LEU A 151 -6.94 -7.67 -14.42
CA LEU A 151 -5.67 -7.09 -13.99
C LEU A 151 -4.63 -7.03 -15.13
N ALA A 152 -4.69 -7.99 -16.06
CA ALA A 152 -3.89 -8.01 -17.29
C ALA A 152 -4.05 -6.79 -18.21
N ARG A 153 -5.16 -6.08 -18.12
CA ARG A 153 -5.45 -4.89 -18.91
C ARG A 153 -5.12 -3.60 -18.15
N VAL A 154 -4.81 -3.68 -16.86
CA VAL A 154 -4.39 -2.52 -16.07
C VAL A 154 -2.95 -2.19 -16.43
N VAL A 155 -2.75 -1.07 -17.13
CA VAL A 155 -1.42 -0.60 -17.51
C VAL A 155 -0.80 0.12 -16.32
N GLY A 156 0.19 -0.51 -15.68
CA GLY A 156 1.10 0.15 -14.75
C GLY A 156 2.28 0.80 -15.49
N ALA A 157 3.05 1.65 -14.79
CA ALA A 157 4.26 2.32 -15.30
C ALA A 157 5.37 1.36 -15.83
N ARG A 158 5.21 0.04 -15.67
CA ARG A 158 6.09 -1.00 -16.21
C ARG A 158 5.44 -1.86 -17.32
N GLY A 159 4.37 -1.35 -17.94
CA GLY A 159 3.67 -2.01 -19.03
C GLY A 159 2.77 -3.18 -18.59
N PRO A 160 1.91 -3.69 -19.48
CA PRO A 160 0.87 -4.68 -19.18
C PRO A 160 1.38 -6.10 -18.83
N ARG A 161 2.70 -6.34 -18.88
CA ARG A 161 3.28 -7.70 -18.95
C ARG A 161 3.80 -8.26 -17.61
N ALA A 162 3.95 -7.45 -16.56
CA ALA A 162 4.70 -7.89 -15.37
C ALA A 162 3.82 -8.41 -14.20
N LEU A 163 2.62 -7.88 -14.00
CA LEU A 163 1.80 -8.21 -12.81
C LEU A 163 0.76 -9.30 -13.06
N SER A 164 0.33 -9.47 -14.31
CA SER A 164 -0.83 -10.28 -14.67
C SER A 164 -0.53 -11.75 -14.95
N ALA A 165 0.72 -12.09 -15.26
CA ALA A 165 1.12 -13.47 -15.50
C ALA A 165 0.96 -14.34 -14.24
N GLY A 166 1.23 -13.77 -13.06
CA GLY A 166 1.08 -14.48 -11.78
C GLY A 166 -0.37 -14.59 -11.32
N ALA A 167 -1.26 -13.67 -11.71
CA ALA A 167 -2.64 -13.64 -11.24
C ALA A 167 -3.64 -13.59 -12.43
N PRO A 168 -3.74 -14.66 -13.23
CA PRO A 168 -4.55 -14.66 -14.46
C PRO A 168 -6.05 -14.53 -14.21
N ASP A 169 -6.51 -14.83 -12.99
CA ASP A 169 -7.90 -14.78 -12.57
C ASP A 169 -8.24 -13.52 -11.76
N ALA A 170 -7.29 -12.57 -11.64
CA ALA A 170 -7.49 -11.32 -10.93
C ALA A 170 -8.25 -10.29 -11.76
N LEU A 171 -9.29 -9.71 -11.17
CA LEU A 171 -9.96 -8.51 -11.67
C LEU A 171 -9.83 -7.39 -10.62
N VAL A 172 -9.74 -6.16 -11.10
CA VAL A 172 -9.77 -4.94 -10.29
C VAL A 172 -11.16 -4.31 -10.42
N LEU A 173 -11.76 -3.92 -9.31
CA LEU A 173 -12.97 -3.09 -9.33
C LEU A 173 -12.54 -1.63 -9.53
N ALA A 174 -12.81 -1.08 -10.72
CA ALA A 174 -12.20 0.17 -11.18
C ALA A 174 -12.63 1.38 -10.33
N ALA A 175 -13.89 1.40 -9.89
CA ALA A 175 -14.43 2.42 -9.01
C ALA A 175 -14.20 2.13 -7.50
N GLY A 176 -13.39 1.13 -7.17
CA GLY A 176 -13.16 0.69 -5.79
C GLY A 176 -14.30 -0.15 -5.22
N ARG A 177 -14.60 0.02 -3.93
CA ARG A 177 -15.62 -0.78 -3.24
C ARG A 177 -17.03 -0.42 -3.73
N PRO A 178 -17.87 -1.39 -4.15
CA PRO A 178 -19.27 -1.15 -4.50
C PRO A 178 -20.07 -0.51 -3.36
N ARG A 179 -21.08 0.32 -3.71
CA ARG A 179 -21.92 1.01 -2.72
C ARG A 179 -22.73 0.07 -1.82
N CYS A 180 -23.25 -1.03 -2.38
CA CYS A 180 -23.91 -2.10 -1.62
C CYS A 180 -22.94 -2.94 -0.77
N GLY A 181 -21.63 -2.71 -0.90
CA GLY A 181 -20.59 -3.56 -0.34
C GLY A 181 -20.35 -4.82 -1.18
N ILE A 182 -19.10 -5.31 -1.17
CA ILE A 182 -18.70 -6.46 -1.99
C ILE A 182 -19.51 -7.72 -1.65
N PHE A 183 -19.81 -7.91 -0.36
CA PHE A 183 -20.56 -9.07 0.13
C PHE A 183 -22.08 -8.97 -0.09
N GLY A 184 -22.57 -7.84 -0.59
CA GLY A 184 -23.98 -7.67 -0.97
C GLY A 184 -24.23 -7.87 -2.46
N LEU A 185 -23.21 -8.27 -3.23
CA LEU A 185 -23.34 -8.56 -4.66
C LEU A 185 -23.89 -9.98 -4.86
N GLU A 186 -24.79 -10.13 -5.81
CA GLU A 186 -25.35 -11.42 -6.19
C GLU A 186 -24.27 -12.31 -6.82
N THR A 187 -23.38 -11.74 -7.63
CA THR A 187 -22.17 -12.41 -8.14
C THR A 187 -21.27 -12.96 -7.02
N TYR A 188 -21.22 -12.30 -5.85
CA TYR A 188 -20.51 -12.82 -4.67
C TYR A 188 -21.29 -13.96 -4.01
N HIS A 189 -22.61 -13.79 -3.80
CA HIS A 189 -23.47 -14.82 -3.20
C HIS A 189 -23.51 -16.13 -4.01
N GLN A 190 -23.45 -16.02 -5.34
CA GLN A 190 -23.35 -17.15 -6.26
C GLN A 190 -21.95 -17.76 -6.31
N GLY A 191 -20.96 -17.17 -5.62
CA GLY A 191 -19.59 -17.67 -5.57
C GLY A 191 -18.82 -17.51 -6.88
N LEU A 192 -19.23 -16.60 -7.77
CA LEU A 192 -18.57 -16.38 -9.06
C LEU A 192 -17.16 -15.80 -8.90
N PHE A 193 -16.91 -15.15 -7.77
CA PHE A 193 -15.60 -14.66 -7.36
C PHE A 193 -15.44 -14.69 -5.84
N GLU A 194 -14.20 -14.52 -5.38
CA GLU A 194 -13.86 -14.25 -3.98
C GLU A 194 -13.02 -12.97 -3.87
N VAL A 195 -13.04 -12.32 -2.70
CA VAL A 195 -12.18 -11.15 -2.44
C VAL A 195 -10.79 -11.64 -2.09
N GLN A 196 -9.80 -11.33 -2.92
CA GLN A 196 -8.41 -11.72 -2.70
C GLN A 196 -7.47 -10.77 -3.42
N ASP A 197 -6.39 -10.36 -2.73
CA ASP A 197 -5.36 -9.52 -3.33
C ASP A 197 -4.61 -10.24 -4.45
N ALA A 198 -4.19 -9.49 -5.47
CA ALA A 198 -3.48 -10.05 -6.61
C ALA A 198 -2.15 -10.73 -6.23
N GLY A 199 -1.47 -10.27 -5.18
CA GLY A 199 -0.22 -10.87 -4.70
C GLY A 199 -0.42 -12.28 -4.16
N SER A 200 -1.46 -12.49 -3.36
CA SER A 200 -1.85 -13.81 -2.87
C SER A 200 -2.28 -14.74 -4.01
N GLN A 201 -2.93 -14.20 -5.05
CA GLN A 201 -3.24 -14.96 -6.25
C GLN A 201 -1.98 -15.44 -6.98
N CYS A 202 -0.94 -14.60 -7.06
CA CYS A 202 0.37 -15.00 -7.60
C CYS A 202 0.99 -16.16 -6.85
N ILE A 203 0.93 -16.16 -5.52
CA ILE A 203 1.45 -17.25 -4.68
C ILE A 203 0.70 -18.55 -4.98
N ALA A 204 -0.63 -18.51 -4.97
CA ALA A 204 -1.46 -19.68 -5.26
C ALA A 204 -1.19 -20.25 -6.65
N GLN A 205 -1.06 -19.38 -7.66
CA GLN A 205 -0.75 -19.79 -9.03
C GLN A 205 0.63 -20.43 -9.13
N ALA A 206 1.67 -19.84 -8.52
CA ALA A 206 3.02 -20.39 -8.55
C ALA A 206 3.09 -21.79 -7.92
N VAL A 207 2.40 -22.00 -6.80
CA VAL A 207 2.29 -23.33 -6.17
C VAL A 207 1.56 -24.31 -7.07
N ALA A 208 0.43 -23.91 -7.66
CA ALA A 208 -0.34 -24.77 -8.54
C ALA A 208 0.44 -25.15 -9.82
N GLU A 209 1.25 -24.24 -10.36
CA GLU A 209 2.16 -24.52 -11.47
C GLU A 209 3.24 -25.53 -11.07
N ALA A 210 3.90 -25.33 -9.93
CA ALA A 210 4.91 -26.26 -9.44
C ALA A 210 4.38 -27.68 -9.26
N VAL A 211 3.19 -27.83 -8.66
CA VAL A 211 2.53 -29.14 -8.48
C VAL A 211 2.25 -29.81 -9.83
N ARG A 212 1.66 -29.09 -10.80
CA ARG A 212 1.40 -29.63 -12.14
C ARG A 212 2.68 -30.07 -12.85
N THR A 213 3.77 -29.32 -12.70
CA THR A 213 5.07 -29.70 -13.26
C THR A 213 5.63 -30.96 -12.61
N MET A 214 5.48 -31.11 -11.29
CA MET A 214 5.90 -32.33 -10.57
C MET A 214 5.08 -33.55 -11.00
N GLU A 215 3.75 -33.44 -11.07
CA GLU A 215 2.86 -34.52 -11.55
C GLU A 215 3.19 -34.94 -12.98
N ALA A 216 3.49 -33.99 -13.87
CA ALA A 216 3.89 -34.28 -15.24
C ALA A 216 5.25 -35.03 -15.30
N ALA A 217 6.20 -34.65 -14.45
CA ALA A 217 7.51 -35.29 -14.36
C ALA A 217 7.42 -36.72 -13.80
N ASP A 218 6.56 -36.95 -12.80
CA ASP A 218 6.35 -38.29 -12.23
C ASP A 218 5.57 -39.20 -13.19
N ASN A 219 4.55 -38.68 -13.88
CA ASN A 219 3.86 -39.43 -14.95
C ASN A 219 4.81 -39.81 -16.10
N TRP A 220 5.76 -38.92 -16.44
CA TRP A 220 6.82 -39.24 -17.40
C TRP A 220 7.73 -40.36 -16.90
N ARG A 221 8.12 -40.38 -15.62
CA ARG A 221 8.95 -41.45 -15.05
C ARG A 221 8.23 -42.81 -15.05
N VAL A 222 6.94 -42.82 -14.76
CA VAL A 222 6.14 -44.06 -14.70
C VAL A 222 5.86 -44.64 -16.10
N HIS A 223 5.67 -43.80 -17.11
CA HIS A 223 5.27 -44.24 -18.46
C HIS A 223 6.37 -44.12 -19.54
N GLY A 224 7.42 -43.34 -19.31
CA GLY A 224 8.47 -43.04 -20.29
C GLY A 224 9.62 -44.05 -20.32
N GLU A 225 9.86 -44.80 -19.25
CA GLU A 225 10.94 -45.82 -19.22
C GLU A 225 10.56 -47.16 -19.88
N GLY A 226 9.27 -47.37 -20.20
CA GLY A 226 8.79 -48.60 -20.85
C GLY A 226 9.01 -48.68 -22.37
N GLY A 227 9.42 -47.58 -23.02
CA GLY A 227 9.53 -47.49 -24.48
C GLY A 227 10.93 -47.73 -25.07
N ALA A 228 11.97 -47.87 -24.24
CA ALA A 228 13.37 -47.89 -24.70
C ALA A 228 14.06 -49.27 -24.62
N ARG A 229 13.30 -50.36 -24.39
CA ARG A 229 13.84 -51.74 -24.38
C ARG A 229 13.03 -52.67 -25.27
N SER A 230 13.05 -52.41 -26.56
CA SER A 230 12.75 -53.41 -27.59
C SER A 230 13.44 -52.99 -28.90
N GLY A 231 14.71 -53.39 -29.02
CA GLY A 231 15.55 -53.27 -30.21
C GLY A 231 16.64 -54.32 -30.13
#